data_AF-A0A7U6KT37-F1
#
_entry.id   AF-A0A7U6KT37-F1
#
_cell.length_a   1.000
_cell.length_b   1.000
_cell.length_c   1.000
_cell.angle_alpha   90.00
_cell.angle_beta   90.00
_cell.angle_gamma   90.00
#
_symmetry.space_group_name_H-M   'P 1'
#
loop_
_entity.id
_entity.type
_entity.pdbx_description
1 polymer ?
#
loop_
_entity_poly.entity_id
_entity_poly.type
_entity_poly.pdbx_seq_one_letter_code
_entity_poly.pdbx_strand_id
1 'polypeptide(L)'
;MSKPKSNNAKTISVALTLCLVCSVLVSAVAVGLKPAQIENARLDRNKNILVAADMYNTESDTADDVAERFKDFDVKIIDLNKGNYLDDDELKTAGIPDRNAYDASQATKNQALSEDLGDNDPAGIGRKPKIRQSLCQRR
;
A
#
# COMPACT_ATOMS: atom_id res chain seq x y z
N MET A 1 -33.94 51.34 12.61
CA MET A 1 -33.77 50.86 11.22
C MET A 1 -32.32 50.40 11.06
N SER A 2 -32.02 49.15 11.43
CA SER A 2 -30.65 48.62 11.38
C SER A 2 -30.33 48.15 9.97
N LYS A 3 -29.41 48.85 9.31
CA LYS A 3 -28.86 48.49 8.01
C LYS A 3 -28.03 47.21 8.20
N PRO A 4 -28.39 46.05 7.61
CA PRO A 4 -27.56 44.87 7.70
C PRO A 4 -26.29 45.14 6.89
N LYS A 5 -25.20 45.45 7.60
CA LYS A 5 -23.89 45.64 6.99
C LYS A 5 -23.47 44.26 6.47
N SER A 6 -23.67 44.01 5.18
CA SER A 6 -23.25 42.76 4.52
C SER A 6 -21.74 42.61 4.71
N ASN A 7 -21.36 41.77 5.66
CA ASN A 7 -19.98 41.52 6.06
C ASN A 7 -19.32 40.53 5.08
N ASN A 8 -19.38 40.81 3.77
CA ASN A 8 -18.76 39.98 2.73
C ASN A 8 -17.25 39.82 2.99
N ALA A 9 -16.59 40.89 3.43
CA ALA A 9 -15.19 40.87 3.86
C ALA A 9 -14.94 39.95 5.08
N LYS A 10 -15.85 39.91 6.06
CA LYS A 10 -15.71 38.98 7.20
C LYS A 10 -15.98 37.53 6.80
N THR A 11 -16.85 37.31 5.83
CA THR A 11 -17.15 35.96 5.33
C THR A 11 -15.91 35.37 4.64
N ILE A 12 -15.25 36.19 3.80
CA ILE A 12 -13.99 35.80 3.14
C ILE A 12 -12.87 35.60 4.17
N SER A 13 -12.74 36.47 5.18
CA SER A 13 -11.71 36.30 6.21
C SER A 13 -11.92 35.04 7.04
N VAL A 14 -13.15 34.72 7.44
CA VAL A 14 -13.48 33.50 8.20
C VAL A 14 -13.23 32.26 7.36
N ALA A 15 -13.65 32.26 6.10
CA ALA A 15 -13.41 31.14 5.19
C ALA A 15 -11.90 30.87 4.99
N LEU A 16 -11.09 31.94 4.83
CA LEU A 16 -9.65 31.81 4.69
C LEU A 16 -9.00 31.25 5.96
N THR A 17 -9.39 31.75 7.14
CA THR A 17 -8.87 31.26 8.42
C THR A 17 -9.25 29.80 8.65
N LEU A 18 -10.50 29.43 8.42
CA LEU A 18 -10.95 28.04 8.57
C LEU A 18 -10.23 27.12 7.59
N CYS A 19 -10.06 27.55 6.33
CA CYS A 19 -9.31 26.78 5.34
C CYS A 19 -7.86 26.55 5.79
N LEU A 20 -7.18 27.59 6.29
CA LEU A 20 -5.80 27.49 6.77
C LEU A 20 -5.68 26.53 7.96
N VAL A 21 -6.57 26.64 8.94
CA VAL A 21 -6.56 25.76 10.12
C VAL A 21 -6.86 24.31 9.72
N CYS A 22 -7.88 24.08 8.89
CA CYS A 22 -8.24 22.74 8.44
C CYS A 22 -7.13 22.10 7.59
N SER A 23 -6.46 22.85 6.70
CA SER A 23 -5.34 22.32 5.91
C SER A 23 -4.15 21.90 6.78
N VAL A 24 -3.82 22.68 7.82
CA VAL A 24 -2.73 22.33 8.75
C VAL A 24 -3.09 21.11 9.60
N LEU A 25 -4.31 21.05 10.13
CA LEU A 25 -4.77 19.92 10.95
C LEU A 25 -4.79 18.59 10.17
N VAL A 26 -5.37 18.58 8.96
CA VAL A 26 -5.42 17.37 8.13
C VAL A 26 -4.03 16.90 7.72
N SER A 27 -3.15 17.85 7.34
CA SER A 27 -1.77 17.51 6.96
C SER A 27 -0.97 16.94 8.13
N ALA A 28 -1.15 17.48 9.35
CA ALA A 28 -0.46 17.01 10.54
C ALA A 28 -0.88 15.57 10.90
N VAL A 29 -2.18 15.26 10.88
CA VAL A 29 -2.68 13.90 11.16
C VAL A 29 -2.19 12.92 10.08
N ALA A 30 -2.24 13.30 8.81
CA ALA A 30 -1.83 12.45 7.69
C ALA A 30 -0.34 12.08 7.73
N VAL A 31 0.53 12.95 8.25
CA VAL A 31 1.98 12.67 8.33
C VAL A 31 2.34 11.97 9.65
N GLY A 32 1.72 12.34 10.77
CA GLY A 32 2.05 11.80 12.09
C GLY A 32 1.65 10.35 12.30
N LEU A 33 0.51 9.93 11.75
CA LEU A 33 -0.02 8.57 11.94
C LEU A 33 0.48 7.55 10.90
N LYS A 34 0.94 8.05 9.75
CA LYS A 34 1.42 7.22 8.65
C LYS A 34 2.61 6.30 8.98
N PRO A 35 3.66 6.72 9.72
CA PRO A 35 4.78 5.82 10.02
C PRO A 35 4.36 4.64 10.91
N ALA A 36 3.54 4.88 11.94
CA ALA A 36 3.04 3.82 12.81
C ALA A 36 2.11 2.84 12.07
N GLN A 37 1.30 3.35 11.14
CA GLN A 37 0.45 2.52 10.29
C GLN A 37 1.27 1.63 9.34
N ILE A 38 2.39 2.12 8.80
CA ILE A 38 3.24 1.34 7.89
C ILE A 38 3.86 0.15 8.62
N GLU A 39 4.42 0.35 9.82
CA GLU A 39 5.03 -0.73 10.59
C GLU A 39 4.00 -1.78 11.04
N ASN A 40 2.84 -1.34 11.55
CA ASN A 40 1.76 -2.25 11.92
C ASN A 40 1.20 -3.00 10.70
N ALA A 41 1.04 -2.34 9.56
CA ALA A 41 0.60 -2.98 8.32
C ALA A 41 1.65 -3.96 7.76
N ARG A 42 2.95 -3.74 8.01
CA ARG A 42 4.00 -4.70 7.68
C ARG A 42 3.88 -5.94 8.55
N LEU A 43 3.72 -5.76 9.86
CA LEU A 43 3.55 -6.88 10.80
C LEU A 43 2.29 -7.70 10.49
N ASP A 44 1.18 -7.02 10.23
CA ASP A 44 -0.09 -7.66 9.89
C ASP A 44 0.00 -8.45 8.57
N ARG A 45 0.64 -7.89 7.53
CA ARG A 45 0.91 -8.62 6.28
C ARG A 45 1.75 -9.87 6.52
N ASN A 46 2.84 -9.77 7.27
CA ASN A 46 3.70 -10.91 7.56
C ASN A 46 2.93 -12.00 8.33
N LYS A 47 2.14 -11.60 9.33
CA LYS A 47 1.26 -12.51 10.08
C LYS A 47 0.27 -13.22 9.18
N ASN A 48 -0.45 -12.49 8.33
CA ASN A 48 -1.44 -13.07 7.41
C ASN A 48 -0.80 -14.03 6.39
N ILE A 49 0.43 -13.76 5.95
CA ILE A 49 1.18 -14.67 5.09
C ILE A 49 1.51 -15.97 5.82
N LEU A 50 1.95 -15.90 7.08
CA LEU A 50 2.24 -17.10 7.87
C LEU A 50 0.98 -17.91 8.20
N VAL A 51 -0.15 -17.24 8.45
CA VAL A 51 -1.45 -17.89 8.61
C VAL A 51 -1.86 -18.61 7.32
N ALA A 52 -1.70 -17.97 6.16
CA ALA A 52 -2.03 -18.58 4.87
C ALA A 52 -1.12 -19.78 4.52
N ALA A 53 0.10 -19.80 5.08
CA ALA A 53 1.03 -20.93 4.97
C ALA A 53 0.82 -22.01 6.05
N ASP A 54 -0.20 -21.88 6.91
CA ASP A 54 -0.48 -22.76 8.06
C ASP A 54 0.69 -22.85 9.07
N MET A 55 1.57 -21.85 9.09
CA MET A 55 2.79 -21.79 9.92
C MET A 55 2.70 -20.78 11.07
N TYR A 56 1.50 -20.29 11.37
CA TYR A 56 1.23 -19.40 12.49
C TYR A 56 0.06 -19.93 13.31
N ASN A 57 0.33 -20.24 14.56
CA ASN A 57 -0.69 -20.61 15.53
C ASN A 57 -0.93 -19.43 16.48
N THR A 58 -2.14 -18.85 16.40
CA THR A 58 -2.53 -17.70 17.21
C THR A 58 -2.52 -17.96 18.72
N GLU A 59 -2.48 -19.22 19.15
CA GLU A 59 -2.45 -19.61 20.57
C GLU A 59 -1.03 -19.81 21.12
N SER A 60 -0.01 -19.96 20.26
CA SER A 60 1.36 -20.31 20.68
C SER A 60 2.43 -19.32 20.22
N ASP A 61 2.18 -18.56 19.14
CA ASP A 61 3.22 -17.75 18.49
C ASP A 61 3.10 -16.25 18.82
N THR A 62 4.23 -15.65 19.20
CA THR A 62 4.32 -14.20 19.46
C THR A 62 4.69 -13.45 18.18
N ALA A 63 4.51 -12.12 18.16
CA ALA A 63 4.92 -11.27 17.05
C ALA A 63 6.43 -11.37 16.70
N ASP A 64 7.26 -11.82 17.63
CA ASP A 64 8.70 -12.02 17.42
C ASP A 64 8.99 -13.29 16.59
N ASP A 65 8.27 -14.39 16.87
CA ASP A 65 8.33 -15.64 16.10
C ASP A 65 7.93 -15.44 14.63
N VAL A 66 7.03 -14.49 14.36
CA VAL A 66 6.64 -14.10 13.00
C VAL A 66 7.83 -13.59 12.21
N ALA A 67 8.66 -12.73 12.81
CA ALA A 67 9.83 -12.18 12.13
C ALA A 67 10.89 -13.26 11.87
N GLU A 68 11.03 -14.23 12.77
CA GLU A 68 11.99 -15.33 12.61
C GLU A 68 11.57 -16.32 11.53
N ARG A 69 10.31 -16.76 11.54
CA ARG A 69 9.76 -17.68 10.51
C ARG A 69 9.67 -17.02 9.15
N PHE A 70 9.47 -15.71 9.08
CA PHE A 70 9.46 -14.98 7.82
C PHE A 70 10.83 -14.98 7.11
N LYS A 71 11.96 -15.18 7.82
CA LYS A 71 13.30 -15.31 7.20
C LYS A 71 13.43 -16.54 6.31
N ASP A 72 12.63 -17.57 6.59
CA ASP A 72 12.60 -18.81 5.83
C ASP A 72 11.85 -18.64 4.49
N PHE A 73 11.08 -17.56 4.35
CA PHE A 73 10.44 -17.20 3.10
C PHE A 73 11.36 -16.39 2.21
N ASP A 74 11.43 -16.80 0.95
CA ASP A 74 12.09 -16.08 -0.12
C ASP A 74 11.06 -15.27 -0.92
N VAL A 75 11.34 -13.98 -1.08
CA VAL A 75 10.47 -13.07 -1.82
C VAL A 75 10.80 -13.12 -3.30
N LYS A 76 9.91 -13.74 -4.07
CA LYS A 76 10.04 -13.86 -5.52
C LYS A 76 9.08 -12.91 -6.22
N ILE A 77 9.49 -12.40 -7.38
CA ILE A 77 8.65 -11.56 -8.22
C ILE A 77 8.33 -12.37 -9.48
N ILE A 78 7.05 -12.42 -9.85
CA ILE A 78 6.53 -13.19 -10.99
C ILE A 78 5.91 -12.23 -12.01
N ASP A 79 6.20 -12.44 -13.29
CA ASP A 79 5.48 -11.83 -14.40
C ASP A 79 4.19 -12.62 -14.64
N LEU A 80 3.04 -11.94 -14.55
CA LEU A 80 1.72 -12.56 -14.63
C LEU A 80 1.27 -12.86 -16.05
N ASN A 81 1.96 -12.33 -17.06
CA ASN A 81 1.69 -12.61 -18.46
C ASN A 81 2.54 -13.80 -18.94
N LYS A 82 3.80 -13.86 -18.52
CA LYS A 82 4.74 -14.92 -18.92
C LYS A 82 4.74 -16.12 -17.97
N GLY A 83 4.27 -15.95 -16.73
CA GLY A 83 4.31 -16.98 -15.69
C GLY A 83 5.72 -17.28 -15.16
N ASN A 84 6.71 -16.47 -15.51
CA ASN A 84 8.11 -16.67 -15.14
C ASN A 84 8.50 -15.80 -13.94
N TYR A 85 9.44 -16.30 -13.14
CA TYR A 85 10.09 -15.51 -12.10
C TYR A 85 11.03 -14.49 -12.74
N LEU A 86 10.96 -13.24 -12.30
CA LEU A 86 11.91 -12.21 -12.71
C LEU A 86 13.23 -12.38 -11.95
N ASP A 87 14.31 -12.39 -12.71
CA ASP A 87 15.68 -12.30 -12.20
C ASP A 87 16.03 -10.85 -11.82
N ASP A 88 17.13 -10.65 -11.10
CA ASP A 88 17.51 -9.34 -10.55
C ASP A 88 17.80 -8.29 -11.64
N ASP A 89 18.20 -8.72 -12.84
CA ASP A 89 18.36 -7.84 -14.01
C ASP A 89 17.02 -7.44 -14.66
N GLU A 90 16.01 -8.32 -14.66
CA GLU A 90 14.67 -8.00 -15.15
C GLU A 90 13.93 -7.07 -14.17
N LEU A 91 14.20 -7.18 -12.87
CA LEU A 91 13.68 -6.28 -11.84
C LEU A 91 14.18 -4.85 -12.01
N LYS A 92 15.48 -4.68 -12.27
CA LYS A 92 16.07 -3.36 -12.58
C LYS A 92 15.46 -2.76 -13.83
N THR A 93 15.25 -3.57 -14.86
CA THR A 93 14.61 -3.16 -16.12
C THR A 93 13.15 -2.74 -15.91
N ALA A 94 12.44 -3.40 -14.98
CA ALA A 94 11.08 -3.06 -14.59
C ALA A 94 10.99 -1.85 -13.62
N GLY A 95 12.13 -1.26 -13.23
CA GLY A 95 12.18 -0.13 -12.31
C GLY A 95 11.89 -0.50 -10.85
N ILE A 96 12.08 -1.77 -10.48
CA ILE A 96 11.87 -2.29 -9.13
C ILE A 96 13.25 -2.48 -8.48
N PRO A 97 13.69 -1.58 -7.58
CA PRO A 97 15.02 -1.65 -6.99
C PRO A 97 15.16 -2.74 -5.92
N ASP A 98 14.06 -3.17 -5.29
CA ASP A 98 14.08 -4.14 -4.20
C ASP A 98 12.81 -5.02 -4.22
N ARG A 99 13.00 -6.35 -4.13
CA ARG A 99 11.93 -7.36 -4.11
C ARG A 99 11.01 -7.20 -2.90
N ASN A 100 11.54 -6.77 -1.76
CA ASN A 100 10.80 -6.56 -0.49
C ASN A 100 10.09 -5.21 -0.43
N ALA A 101 10.58 -4.20 -1.17
CA ALA A 101 9.97 -2.88 -1.22
C ALA A 101 8.88 -2.75 -2.29
N TYR A 102 8.66 -3.79 -3.11
CA TYR A 102 7.64 -3.77 -4.15
C TYR A 102 6.23 -3.69 -3.55
N ASP A 103 5.47 -2.66 -3.94
CA ASP A 103 4.07 -2.50 -3.58
C ASP A 103 3.17 -2.76 -4.81
N ALA A 104 2.52 -3.92 -4.81
CA ALA A 104 1.60 -4.31 -5.87
C ALA A 104 0.43 -3.31 -6.06
N SER A 105 0.00 -2.60 -5.01
CA SER A 105 -1.06 -1.59 -5.13
C SER A 105 -0.59 -0.34 -5.87
N GLN A 106 0.68 0.03 -5.76
CA GLN A 106 1.25 1.14 -6.53
C GLN A 106 1.48 0.73 -7.99
N ALA A 107 1.89 -0.52 -8.22
CA ALA A 107 2.07 -1.06 -9.56
C ALA A 107 0.76 -1.10 -10.37
N THR A 108 -0.37 -1.41 -9.73
CA THR A 108 -1.70 -1.39 -10.37
C THR A 108 -2.11 0.02 -10.81
N LYS A 109 -1.68 1.06 -10.09
CA LYS A 109 -1.99 2.47 -10.41
C LYS A 109 -1.12 3.04 -11.52
N ASN A 110 0.02 2.41 -11.82
CA ASN A 110 0.93 2.87 -12.87
C ASN A 110 0.53 2.27 -14.22
N GLN A 111 0.22 3.12 -15.20
CA GLN A 111 -0.18 2.71 -16.56
C GLN A 111 0.87 1.82 -17.23
N ALA A 112 2.16 1.99 -16.94
CA ALA A 112 3.24 1.21 -17.54
C ALA A 112 3.32 -0.23 -16.98
N LEU A 113 2.98 -0.40 -15.71
CA LEU A 113 3.11 -1.67 -14.96
C LEU A 113 1.77 -2.40 -14.79
N SER A 114 0.68 -1.87 -15.36
CA SER A 114 -0.66 -2.43 -15.25
C SER A 114 -1.32 -2.61 -16.62
N GLU A 115 -2.25 -3.55 -16.66
CA GLU A 115 -3.12 -3.86 -17.79
C GLU A 115 -4.57 -3.57 -17.39
N ASP A 116 -5.31 -2.94 -18.29
CA ASP A 116 -6.73 -2.66 -18.10
C ASP A 116 -7.55 -3.91 -18.45
N LEU A 117 -8.46 -4.29 -17.56
CA LEU A 117 -9.23 -5.55 -17.70
C LEU A 117 -10.53 -5.36 -18.51
N GLY A 118 -10.97 -4.12 -18.73
CA GLY A 118 -12.22 -3.81 -19.42
C GLY A 118 -13.39 -4.65 -18.92
N ASP A 119 -14.08 -5.34 -19.84
CA ASP A 119 -15.22 -6.21 -19.55
C ASP A 119 -14.85 -7.56 -18.93
N ASN A 120 -13.56 -7.93 -18.86
CA ASN A 120 -13.09 -9.20 -18.29
C ASN A 120 -12.68 -9.05 -16.82
N ASP A 121 -13.52 -8.38 -16.02
CA ASP A 121 -13.26 -8.10 -14.61
C ASP A 121 -14.34 -8.68 -13.67
N PRO A 122 -14.33 -9.99 -13.41
CA PRO A 122 -15.26 -10.62 -12.46
C PRO A 122 -14.99 -10.20 -11.01
N ALA A 123 -13.82 -9.62 -10.73
CA ALA A 123 -13.39 -9.22 -9.38
C ALA A 123 -13.62 -7.73 -9.07
N GLY A 124 -14.03 -6.92 -10.05
CA GLY A 124 -14.25 -5.48 -9.88
C GLY A 124 -12.98 -4.68 -9.55
N ILE A 125 -11.80 -5.17 -9.96
CA ILE A 125 -10.50 -4.56 -9.66
C ILE A 125 -10.05 -3.52 -10.71
N GLY A 126 -10.71 -3.46 -11.87
CA GLY A 126 -10.48 -2.53 -12.98
C GLY A 126 -9.18 -2.76 -13.74
N ARG A 127 -8.04 -2.80 -13.03
CA ARG A 127 -6.70 -3.00 -13.60
C ARG A 127 -5.97 -4.11 -12.87
N LYS A 128 -5.19 -4.88 -13.63
CA LYS A 128 -4.30 -5.93 -13.12
C LYS A 128 -2.85 -5.46 -13.23
N PRO A 129 -2.02 -5.55 -12.19
CA PRO A 129 -0.58 -5.34 -12.34
C PRO A 129 0.01 -6.46 -13.22
N LYS A 130 1.04 -6.16 -14.00
CA LYS A 130 1.75 -7.15 -14.83
C LYS A 130 2.74 -7.99 -14.01
N ILE A 131 3.21 -7.43 -12.91
CA ILE A 131 4.21 -8.02 -12.03
C ILE A 131 3.61 -8.21 -10.64
N ARG A 132 3.88 -9.32 -9.97
CA ARG A 132 3.40 -9.59 -8.62
C ARG A 132 4.47 -10.22 -7.75
N GLN A 133 4.49 -9.83 -6.48
CA GLN A 133 5.29 -10.47 -5.46
C GLN A 133 4.60 -11.74 -4.95
N SER A 134 5.37 -12.82 -4.89
CA SER A 134 5.01 -14.12 -4.35
C SER A 134 6.02 -14.51 -3.28
N LEU A 135 5.56 -15.02 -2.14
CA LEU A 135 6.45 -15.62 -1.15
C LEU A 135 6.56 -17.13 -1.39
N CYS A 136 7.79 -17.63 -1.48
CA CYS A 136 8.09 -19.05 -1.59
C CYS A 136 8.83 -19.49 -0.33
N GLN A 137 8.36 -20.53 0.35
CA GLN A 137 9.08 -21.11 1.48
C GLN A 137 10.35 -21.81 0.98
N ARG A 138 11.50 -21.60 1.63
CA ARG A 138 12.68 -22.44 1.41
C ARG A 138 12.40 -23.83 2.02
N ARG A 139 12.50 -24.87 1.19
CA ARG A 139 12.49 -26.25 1.68
C ARG A 139 13.85 -26.66 2.21
#